data_AF-A0A9D9IMM9-F1
#
_entry.id   AF-A0A9D9IMM9-F1
#
_cell.length_a   1.000
_cell.length_b   1.000
_cell.length_c   1.000
_cell.angle_alpha   90.00
_cell.angle_beta   90.00
_cell.angle_gamma   90.00
#
_symmetry.space_group_name_H-M   'P 1'
#
loop_
_entity.id
_entity.type
_entity.pdbx_description
1 polymer ?
#
loop_
_entity_poly.entity_id
_entity_poly.type
_entity_poly.pdbx_seq_one_letter_code
_entity_poly.pdbx_strand_id
1 'polypeptide(L)'
;MGDVMNVAHVTGRRVSTPGQEDKAADIQTPEEGVDKYIVARAMAAGLANVRTRCARYLSSGRLSDDNRMEDVTGDYVLVLNMPARWNFGATTELTNLMHGHVADYCIYSIFEKTNPQEAQQYLTRANAELDGIKRVLELRTEPVRKNISQTGY
;
A
#
# COMPACT_ATOMS: atom_id res chain seq x y z
N MET A 1 3.66 1.20 -9.48
CA MET A 1 2.29 1.73 -9.68
C MET A 1 1.57 1.16 -10.90
N GLY A 2 2.23 0.96 -12.06
CA GLY A 2 1.56 0.44 -13.27
C GLY A 2 0.91 -0.95 -13.14
N ASP A 3 1.41 -1.79 -12.23
CA ASP A 3 0.89 -3.15 -12.01
C ASP A 3 -0.53 -3.15 -11.42
N VAL A 4 -0.82 -2.27 -10.44
CA VAL A 4 -2.16 -2.14 -9.84
C VAL A 4 -3.18 -1.63 -10.86
N MET A 5 -2.78 -0.66 -11.69
CA MET A 5 -3.62 -0.15 -12.77
C MET A 5 -3.91 -1.24 -13.82
N ASN A 6 -2.91 -2.06 -14.16
CA ASN A 6 -3.07 -3.18 -15.08
C ASN A 6 -3.98 -4.27 -14.51
N VAL A 7 -3.80 -4.66 -13.25
CA VAL A 7 -4.64 -5.69 -12.59
C VAL A 7 -6.08 -5.21 -12.43
N ALA A 8 -6.28 -3.95 -12.05
CA ALA A 8 -7.62 -3.36 -11.96
C ALA A 8 -8.29 -3.27 -13.34
N HIS A 9 -7.54 -2.91 -14.39
CA HIS A 9 -8.06 -2.81 -15.76
C HIS A 9 -8.39 -4.17 -16.37
N VAL A 10 -7.44 -5.10 -16.34
CA VAL A 10 -7.60 -6.48 -16.83
C VAL A 10 -8.80 -7.12 -16.12
N THR A 11 -8.93 -6.94 -14.81
CA THR A 11 -10.04 -7.59 -14.10
C THR A 11 -11.38 -6.88 -14.27
N GLY A 12 -11.40 -5.54 -14.34
CA GLY A 12 -12.61 -4.80 -14.70
C GLY A 12 -13.17 -5.22 -16.06
N ARG A 13 -12.29 -5.50 -17.04
CA ARG A 13 -12.69 -5.91 -18.40
C ARG A 13 -13.04 -7.39 -18.56
N ARG A 14 -12.38 -8.29 -17.81
CA ARG A 14 -12.79 -9.72 -17.72
C ARG A 14 -14.23 -9.87 -17.26
N VAL A 15 -14.69 -8.99 -16.37
CA VAL A 15 -16.05 -9.01 -15.82
C VAL A 15 -17.08 -8.40 -16.80
N SER A 16 -16.69 -7.46 -17.66
CA SER A 16 -17.61 -6.83 -18.63
C SER A 16 -17.95 -7.68 -19.86
N THR A 17 -17.21 -8.77 -20.13
CA THR A 17 -17.44 -9.63 -21.32
C THR A 17 -17.47 -11.12 -20.93
N PRO A 18 -18.62 -11.65 -20.48
CA PRO A 18 -18.75 -13.07 -20.14
C PRO A 18 -18.51 -13.94 -21.38
N GLY A 19 -17.50 -14.82 -21.34
CA GLY A 19 -17.23 -15.82 -22.40
C GLY A 19 -16.09 -15.52 -23.39
N GLN A 20 -15.30 -14.45 -23.20
CA GLN A 20 -14.07 -14.19 -23.98
C GLN A 20 -12.88 -13.91 -23.05
N GLU A 21 -12.57 -14.86 -22.16
CA GLU A 21 -11.47 -14.73 -21.20
C GLU A 21 -10.09 -14.58 -21.86
N ASP A 22 -9.90 -15.19 -23.05
CA ASP A 22 -8.63 -15.17 -23.78
C ASP A 22 -8.30 -13.80 -24.41
N LYS A 23 -9.30 -12.92 -24.61
CA LYS A 23 -9.10 -11.57 -25.17
C LYS A 23 -8.89 -10.49 -24.11
N ALA A 24 -9.15 -10.80 -22.85
CA ALA A 24 -8.94 -9.87 -21.74
C ALA A 24 -7.49 -9.87 -21.22
N ALA A 25 -6.71 -10.88 -21.60
CA ALA A 25 -5.27 -10.96 -21.35
C ALA A 25 -4.44 -10.22 -22.40
N ASP A 26 -5.05 -9.89 -23.54
CA ASP A 26 -4.40 -9.12 -24.60
C ASP A 26 -4.81 -7.63 -24.44
N ILE A 27 -3.81 -6.76 -24.45
CA ILE A 27 -3.91 -5.29 -24.64
C ILE A 27 -4.04 -4.42 -23.36
N GLN A 28 -2.87 -3.83 -23.06
CA GLN A 28 -2.52 -2.44 -22.71
C GLN A 28 -3.18 -1.74 -21.51
N THR A 29 -2.28 -1.12 -20.74
CA THR A 29 -2.48 -0.13 -19.66
C THR A 29 -3.65 0.82 -19.94
N PRO A 30 -4.50 1.09 -18.93
CA PRO A 30 -5.60 2.05 -19.08
C PRO A 30 -5.06 3.47 -19.24
N GLU A 31 -4.99 3.98 -20.48
CA GLU A 31 -4.48 5.34 -20.73
C GLU A 31 -5.52 6.44 -20.49
N GLU A 32 -6.84 6.24 -20.67
CA GLU A 32 -7.84 7.31 -20.50
C GLU A 32 -9.26 6.78 -20.18
N GLY A 33 -9.91 7.26 -19.11
CA GLY A 33 -11.32 6.94 -18.80
C GLY A 33 -11.81 7.17 -17.35
N VAL A 34 -13.12 6.93 -17.12
CA VAL A 34 -13.81 6.97 -15.80
C VAL A 34 -13.16 6.01 -14.80
N ASP A 35 -12.61 4.90 -15.29
CA ASP A 35 -11.92 3.88 -14.50
C ASP A 35 -10.72 4.44 -13.73
N LYS A 36 -10.02 5.43 -14.28
CA LYS A 36 -8.89 6.10 -13.62
C LYS A 36 -9.32 6.77 -12.31
N TYR A 37 -10.51 7.37 -12.27
CA TYR A 37 -11.02 8.06 -11.07
C TYR A 37 -11.47 7.08 -9.98
N ILE A 38 -12.00 5.91 -10.38
CA ILE A 38 -12.39 4.86 -9.44
C ILE A 38 -11.13 4.30 -8.76
N VAL A 39 -10.11 3.99 -9.56
CA VAL A 39 -8.82 3.50 -9.04
C VAL A 39 -8.13 4.58 -8.21
N ALA A 40 -8.13 5.85 -8.65
CA ALA A 40 -7.58 6.97 -7.89
C ALA A 40 -8.17 7.07 -6.49
N ARG A 41 -9.50 6.99 -6.39
CA ARG A 41 -10.23 7.07 -5.13
C ARG A 41 -9.89 5.90 -4.21
N ALA A 42 -9.88 4.69 -4.76
CA ALA A 42 -9.58 3.48 -4.01
C ALA A 42 -8.13 3.47 -3.49
N MET A 43 -7.18 3.90 -4.33
CA MET A 43 -5.78 4.05 -3.96
C MET A 43 -5.57 5.14 -2.89
N ALA A 44 -6.22 6.31 -3.03
CA ALA A 44 -6.14 7.36 -2.03
C ALA A 44 -6.65 6.90 -0.65
N ALA A 45 -7.74 6.11 -0.63
CA ALA A 45 -8.27 5.52 0.59
C ALA A 45 -7.29 4.49 1.20
N GLY A 46 -6.72 3.60 0.40
CA GLY A 46 -5.68 2.66 0.86
C GLY A 46 -4.46 3.38 1.43
N LEU A 47 -4.00 4.45 0.78
CA LEU A 47 -2.87 5.24 1.25
C LEU A 47 -3.20 5.99 2.55
N ALA A 48 -4.44 6.47 2.72
CA ALA A 48 -4.90 7.09 3.96
C ALA A 48 -4.85 6.10 5.14
N ASN A 49 -5.19 4.84 4.93
CA ASN A 49 -5.07 3.79 5.94
C ASN A 49 -3.61 3.58 6.37
N VAL A 50 -2.68 3.49 5.40
CA VAL A 50 -1.23 3.38 5.67
C VAL A 50 -0.72 4.60 6.43
N ARG A 51 -1.07 5.82 5.99
CA ARG A 51 -0.69 7.08 6.66
C ARG A 51 -1.17 7.11 8.10
N THR A 52 -2.41 6.70 8.34
CA THR A 52 -2.99 6.61 9.70
C THR A 52 -2.19 5.65 10.58
N ARG A 53 -1.81 4.48 10.05
CA ARG A 53 -1.00 3.51 10.79
C ARG A 53 0.40 4.01 11.09
N CYS A 54 0.97 4.81 10.19
CA CYS A 54 2.31 5.38 10.30
C CYS A 54 2.33 6.76 10.98
N ALA A 55 1.17 7.29 11.41
CA ALA A 55 1.02 8.68 11.86
C ALA A 55 2.01 9.11 12.94
N ARG A 56 2.39 8.19 13.83
CA ARG A 56 3.38 8.44 14.89
C ARG A 56 4.79 8.75 14.39
N TYR A 57 5.12 8.31 13.17
CA TYR A 57 6.45 8.43 12.58
C TYR A 57 6.46 9.34 11.36
N LEU A 58 5.32 9.87 10.89
CA LEU A 58 5.31 10.78 9.75
C LEU A 58 6.04 12.08 10.10
N SER A 59 7.07 12.41 9.31
CA SER A 59 7.87 13.64 9.51
C SER A 59 7.14 14.90 9.06
N SER A 60 6.13 14.76 8.19
CA SER A 60 5.26 15.83 7.73
C SER A 60 3.79 15.37 7.75
N GLY A 61 2.93 16.22 8.31
CA GLY A 61 1.49 16.13 8.13
C GLY A 61 1.02 17.20 7.14
N ARG A 62 -0.02 16.91 6.36
CA ARG A 62 -0.72 17.95 5.59
C ARG A 62 -1.40 18.89 6.61
N LEU A 63 -1.01 20.17 6.62
CA LEU A 63 -1.68 21.22 7.41
C LEU A 63 -3.01 21.68 6.77
N SER A 64 -3.20 21.35 5.49
CA SER A 64 -4.42 21.57 4.74
C SER A 64 -4.67 20.38 3.83
N ASP A 65 -5.92 19.97 3.72
CA ASP A 65 -6.35 18.96 2.76
C ASP A 65 -7.26 19.62 1.71
N ASP A 66 -7.14 19.20 0.46
CA ASP A 66 -8.03 19.62 -0.61
C ASP A 66 -8.75 18.40 -1.19
N ASN A 67 -10.01 18.56 -1.59
CA ASN A 67 -10.82 17.48 -2.18
C ASN A 67 -10.31 17.01 -3.56
N ARG A 68 -9.06 17.33 -3.93
CA ARG A 68 -8.43 16.86 -5.15
C ARG A 68 -8.04 15.40 -4.96
N MET A 69 -8.34 14.58 -5.96
CA MET A 69 -7.84 13.20 -5.99
C MET A 69 -6.32 13.21 -6.11
N GLU A 70 -5.67 12.27 -5.42
CA GLU A 70 -4.22 12.09 -5.57
C GLU A 70 -3.88 11.58 -6.97
N ASP A 71 -2.72 12.01 -7.48
CA ASP A 71 -2.26 11.63 -8.80
C ASP A 71 -1.78 10.17 -8.81
N VAL A 72 -2.63 9.28 -9.31
CA VAL A 72 -2.39 7.84 -9.41
C VAL A 72 -1.22 7.46 -10.32
N THR A 73 -0.72 8.41 -11.12
CA THR A 73 0.36 8.15 -12.09
C THR A 73 1.75 8.46 -11.54
N GLY A 74 1.84 9.13 -10.39
CA GLY A 74 3.11 9.47 -9.74
C GLY A 74 3.64 8.40 -8.78
N ASP A 75 4.91 8.55 -8.43
CA ASP A 75 5.52 7.81 -7.33
C ASP A 75 5.10 8.40 -5.98
N TYR A 76 4.67 7.52 -5.07
CA TYR A 76 4.30 7.90 -3.72
C TYR A 76 5.46 7.67 -2.76
N VAL A 77 5.95 8.76 -2.16
CA VAL A 77 7.05 8.73 -1.19
C VAL A 77 6.50 9.06 0.20
N LEU A 78 6.68 8.13 1.13
CA LEU A 78 6.35 8.32 2.55
C LEU A 78 7.65 8.51 3.34
N VAL A 79 7.81 9.65 4.00
CA VAL A 79 9.00 9.93 4.82
C VAL A 79 8.66 9.68 6.29
N LEU A 80 9.37 8.72 6.89
CA LEU A 80 9.20 8.33 8.29
C LEU A 80 10.40 8.76 9.13
N ASN A 81 10.15 9.54 10.18
CA ASN A 81 11.11 9.84 11.24
C ASN A 81 11.14 8.67 12.24
N MET A 82 11.99 7.69 11.95
CA MET A 82 12.13 6.50 12.77
C MET A 82 13.04 6.74 13.98
N PRO A 83 12.77 6.12 15.14
CA PRO A 83 13.63 6.23 16.30
C PRO A 83 15.01 5.59 16.03
N ALA A 84 16.06 6.09 16.69
CA ALA A 84 17.45 5.67 16.47
C ALA A 84 17.71 4.15 16.62
N ARG A 85 16.85 3.43 17.35
CA ARG A 85 16.93 1.98 17.56
C ARG A 85 15.95 1.18 16.72
N TRP A 86 15.31 1.77 15.72
CA TRP A 86 14.48 1.00 14.81
C TRP A 86 15.32 0.08 13.92
N ASN A 87 14.79 -1.09 13.59
CA ASN A 87 15.48 -2.04 12.73
C ASN A 87 15.39 -1.61 11.26
N PHE A 88 16.43 -0.91 10.77
CA PHE A 88 16.53 -0.50 9.37
C PHE A 88 16.53 -1.66 8.37
N GLY A 89 16.86 -2.89 8.80
CA GLY A 89 16.75 -4.09 7.96
C GLY A 89 15.30 -4.44 7.60
N ALA A 90 14.33 -3.94 8.36
CA ALA A 90 12.91 -4.18 8.10
C ALA A 90 12.29 -3.19 7.10
N THR A 91 13.09 -2.29 6.50
CA THR A 91 12.62 -1.29 5.54
C THR A 91 11.97 -1.93 4.31
N THR A 92 12.59 -2.97 3.75
CA THR A 92 12.04 -3.67 2.57
C THR A 92 10.71 -4.34 2.90
N GLU A 93 10.61 -4.98 4.07
CA GLU A 93 9.37 -5.61 4.53
C GLU A 93 8.26 -4.56 4.73
N LEU A 94 8.61 -3.43 5.36
CA LEU A 94 7.67 -2.32 5.56
C LEU A 94 7.13 -1.79 4.22
N THR A 95 8.01 -1.54 3.25
CA THR A 95 7.62 -1.07 1.91
C THR A 95 6.72 -2.07 1.21
N ASN A 96 7.04 -3.37 1.27
CA ASN A 96 6.24 -4.42 0.64
C ASN A 96 4.84 -4.52 1.27
N LEU A 97 4.74 -4.44 2.60
CA LEU A 97 3.45 -4.47 3.29
C LEU A 97 2.60 -3.22 2.99
N MET A 98 3.21 -2.04 2.89
CA MET A 98 2.51 -0.81 2.49
C MET A 98 1.99 -0.90 1.06
N HIS A 99 2.82 -1.36 0.12
CA HIS A 99 2.41 -1.53 -1.28
C HIS A 99 1.32 -2.60 -1.41
N GLY A 100 1.48 -3.75 -0.74
CA GLY A 100 0.50 -4.82 -0.70
C GLY A 100 -0.86 -4.32 -0.22
N HIS A 101 -0.88 -3.59 0.90
CA HIS A 101 -2.12 -3.06 1.46
C HIS A 101 -2.87 -2.16 0.48
N VAL A 102 -2.15 -1.23 -0.14
CA VAL A 102 -2.74 -0.29 -1.10
C VAL A 102 -3.30 -1.05 -2.31
N ALA A 103 -2.57 -2.05 -2.82
CA ALA A 103 -3.00 -2.86 -3.94
C ALA A 103 -4.25 -3.71 -3.61
N ASP A 104 -4.21 -4.50 -2.52
CA ASP A 104 -5.31 -5.39 -2.14
C ASP A 104 -6.56 -4.59 -1.72
N TYR A 105 -6.40 -3.45 -1.05
CA TYR A 105 -7.52 -2.56 -0.73
C TYR A 105 -8.15 -1.94 -2.00
N CYS A 106 -7.31 -1.57 -2.98
CA CYS A 106 -7.79 -1.05 -4.25
C CYS A 106 -8.63 -2.08 -5.01
N ILE A 107 -8.16 -3.33 -5.06
CA ILE A 107 -8.89 -4.44 -5.71
C ILE A 107 -10.20 -4.70 -4.96
N TYR A 108 -10.19 -4.77 -3.63
CA TYR A 108 -11.40 -4.90 -2.82
C TYR A 108 -12.43 -3.81 -3.15
N SER A 109 -12.02 -2.54 -3.15
CA SER A 109 -12.95 -1.42 -3.39
C SER A 109 -13.59 -1.45 -4.77
N ILE A 110 -12.93 -2.04 -5.77
CA ILE A 110 -13.46 -2.19 -7.12
C ILE A 110 -14.42 -3.39 -7.18
N PHE A 111 -14.11 -4.46 -6.46
CA PHE A 111 -14.85 -5.73 -6.54
C PHE A 111 -16.02 -5.81 -5.57
N GLU A 112 -16.06 -4.98 -4.53
CA GLU A 112 -17.10 -5.01 -3.49
C GLU A 112 -18.53 -5.00 -4.07
N LYS A 113 -18.74 -4.24 -5.16
CA LYS A 113 -20.05 -4.12 -5.82
C LYS A 113 -20.35 -5.22 -6.84
N THR A 114 -19.32 -5.87 -7.37
CA THR A 114 -19.45 -6.79 -8.52
C THR A 114 -19.24 -8.24 -8.14
N ASN A 115 -18.29 -8.54 -7.25
CA ASN A 115 -18.01 -9.86 -6.73
C ASN A 115 -17.64 -9.78 -5.23
N PRO A 116 -18.64 -9.70 -4.33
CA PRO A 116 -18.40 -9.50 -2.90
C PRO A 116 -17.66 -10.67 -2.24
N GLN A 117 -17.79 -11.89 -2.79
CA GLN A 117 -17.17 -13.08 -2.21
C GLN A 117 -15.65 -13.09 -2.40
N GLU A 118 -15.16 -12.74 -3.60
CA GLU A 118 -13.73 -12.58 -3.85
C GLU A 118 -13.19 -11.30 -3.22
N ALA A 119 -13.96 -10.20 -3.25
CA ALA A 119 -13.57 -8.93 -2.64
C ALA A 119 -13.18 -9.11 -1.17
N GLN A 120 -13.92 -9.94 -0.42
CA GLN A 120 -13.64 -10.21 0.99
C GLN A 120 -12.26 -10.84 1.22
N GLN A 121 -11.75 -11.63 0.27
CA GLN A 121 -10.41 -12.23 0.37
C GLN A 121 -9.32 -11.16 0.27
N TYR A 122 -9.47 -10.21 -0.66
CA TYR A 122 -8.58 -9.07 -0.79
C TYR A 122 -8.63 -8.16 0.44
N LEU A 123 -9.82 -7.90 0.99
CA LEU A 123 -9.95 -7.14 2.23
C LEU A 123 -9.26 -7.83 3.42
N THR A 124 -9.38 -9.16 3.51
CA THR A 124 -8.73 -9.94 4.57
C THR A 124 -7.21 -9.84 4.49
N ARG A 125 -6.64 -9.94 3.28
CA ARG A 125 -5.20 -9.74 3.07
C ARG A 125 -4.75 -8.32 3.36
N ALA A 126 -5.49 -7.32 2.87
CA ALA A 126 -5.20 -5.91 3.14
C ALA A 126 -5.15 -5.60 4.66
N ASN A 127 -6.07 -6.18 5.44
CA ASN A 127 -6.06 -6.01 6.90
C ASN A 127 -4.87 -6.71 7.56
N ALA A 128 -4.51 -7.93 7.11
CA ALA A 128 -3.34 -8.64 7.61
C ALA A 128 -2.03 -7.87 7.34
N GLU A 129 -1.94 -7.19 6.21
CA GLU A 129 -0.81 -6.32 5.85
C GLU A 129 -0.74 -5.08 6.74
N LEU A 130 -1.87 -4.42 7.07
CA LEU A 130 -1.90 -3.31 8.05
C LEU A 130 -1.43 -3.71 9.45
N ASP A 131 -1.74 -4.94 9.85
CA ASP A 131 -1.26 -5.50 11.11
C ASP A 131 0.22 -5.88 11.03
N GLY A 132 0.70 -6.33 9.86
CA GLY A 132 2.12 -6.45 9.55
C GLY A 132 2.87 -5.13 9.72
N ILE A 133 2.36 -4.05 9.11
CA ILE A 133 2.98 -2.71 9.18
C ILE A 133 3.21 -2.29 10.63
N LYS A 134 2.21 -2.47 11.51
CA LYS A 134 2.36 -2.12 12.93
C LYS A 134 3.49 -2.90 13.61
N ARG A 135 3.53 -4.20 13.38
CA ARG A 135 4.58 -5.08 13.96
C ARG A 135 5.96 -4.63 13.51
N VAL A 136 6.14 -4.36 12.22
CA VAL A 136 7.41 -3.92 11.66
C VAL A 136 7.85 -2.55 12.18
N LEU A 137 6.92 -1.60 12.34
CA LEU A 137 7.19 -0.29 12.93
C LEU A 137 7.66 -0.38 14.39
N GLU A 138 7.30 -1.46 15.10
CA GLU A 138 7.67 -1.70 16.50
C GLU A 138 9.00 -2.46 16.66
N LEU A 139 9.57 -3.03 15.59
CA LEU A 139 10.86 -3.72 15.65
C LEU A 139 11.98 -2.79 16.12
N ARG A 140 12.80 -3.28 17.05
CA ARG A 140 13.95 -2.56 17.59
C ARG A 140 15.22 -3.41 17.48
N THR A 141 16.35 -2.75 17.24
CA THR A 141 17.67 -3.39 17.32
C THR A 141 18.11 -3.53 18.77
N GLU A 142 18.92 -4.56 19.04
CA GLU A 142 19.49 -4.75 20.36
C GLU A 142 20.43 -3.61 20.75
N PRO A 143 20.49 -3.24 22.04
CA PRO A 143 21.44 -2.24 22.50
C PRO A 143 22.87 -2.76 22.34
N VAL A 144 23.73 -1.98 21.68
CA VAL A 144 25.17 -2.26 21.57
C VAL A 144 25.78 -2.25 22.97
N ARG A 145 26.22 -3.42 23.46
CA ARG A 145 26.97 -3.52 24.71
C ARG A 145 28.36 -2.94 24.47
N LYS A 146 28.69 -1.82 25.12
CA LYS A 146 30.09 -1.38 25.21
C LYS A 146 30.83 -2.35 26.13
N ASN A 147 31.78 -3.11 25.60
CA ASN A 147 32.72 -3.84 26.43
C ASN A 147 33.61 -2.79 27.11
N ILE A 148 33.49 -2.68 28.44
CA ILE A 148 34.40 -1.87 29.24
C ILE A 148 35.72 -2.63 29.26
N SER A 149 36.58 -2.40 28.27
CA SER A 149 37.97 -2.80 28.36
C SER A 149 38.55 -2.09 29.59
N GLN A 150 38.94 -2.90 30.58
CA GLN A 150 39.59 -2.48 31.81
C GLN A 150 40.72 -1.50 31.48
N THR A 151 40.48 -0.21 31.68
CA THR A 151 41.54 0.78 31.78
C THR A 151 41.83 0.90 33.26
N GLY A 152 42.80 0.11 33.74
CA GLY A 152 43.18 0.05 35.13
C GLY A 152 44.66 -0.22 35.27
N TYR A 153 45.39 0.89 35.44
CA TYR A 153 46.76 1.06 35.97
C TYR A 153 47.94 0.46 35.20
#